data_AF-A0A525CSU4-F1
#
_entry.id   AF-A0A525CSU4-F1
#
_cell.length_a   1.000
_cell.length_b   1.000
_cell.length_c   1.000
_cell.angle_alpha   90.00
_cell.angle_beta   90.00
_cell.angle_gamma   90.00
#
_symmetry.space_group_name_H-M   'P 1'
#
loop_
_entity.id
_entity.type
_entity.pdbx_description
1 polymer ?
#
loop_
_entity_poly.entity_id
_entity_poly.type
_entity_poly.pdbx_seq_one_letter_code
_entity_poly.pdbx_strand_id
1 'polypeptide(L)'
;MKKLLNILLTVSIFLYPLLVYFGLQHFDVRVVAVFILVILALRYVASNRSSDARHSLPQFRLVLIFGILLVIGTLVTNSEYGIKLYPALVSAGMLVIFASSLYWPPPIIERFARLMDKNFPDEAIPYTRKVTIAWCLFFIINGLIALWTTFFASQEMWVTYNGLISYILIGLMFAVEFVIRKIVMRKNSPELKNNSELDTAMKATKTETE
;
A
#
# COMPACT_ATOMS: atom_id res chain seq x y z
N MET A 1 25.31 8.02 -3.11
CA MET A 1 25.36 6.54 -3.01
C MET A 1 24.21 5.93 -2.20
N LYS A 2 23.99 6.30 -0.91
CA LYS A 2 22.91 5.72 -0.07
C LYS A 2 21.49 5.83 -0.66
N LYS A 3 21.13 6.97 -1.27
CA LYS A 3 19.82 7.15 -1.94
C LYS A 3 19.63 6.21 -3.15
N LEU A 4 20.67 6.07 -3.99
CA LEU A 4 20.64 5.23 -5.19
C LEU A 4 20.46 3.74 -4.82
N LEU A 5 21.17 3.28 -3.78
CA LEU A 5 21.01 1.93 -3.23
C LEU A 5 19.60 1.70 -2.68
N ASN A 6 19.02 2.65 -1.96
CA ASN A 6 17.66 2.53 -1.44
C ASN A 6 16.60 2.51 -2.55
N ILE A 7 16.80 3.28 -3.62
CA ILE A 7 15.93 3.24 -4.80
C ILE A 7 16.03 1.87 -5.47
N LEU A 8 17.24 1.38 -5.71
CA LEU A 8 17.48 0.06 -6.31
C LEU A 8 16.81 -1.06 -5.50
N LEU A 9 17.03 -1.09 -4.18
CA LEU A 9 16.40 -2.07 -3.29
C LEU A 9 14.87 -1.98 -3.29
N THR A 10 14.32 -0.77 -3.40
CA THR A 10 12.86 -0.57 -3.49
C THR A 10 12.33 -1.15 -4.79
N VAL A 11 12.96 -0.80 -5.91
CA VAL A 11 12.59 -1.29 -7.25
C VAL A 11 12.69 -2.82 -7.32
N SER A 12 13.73 -3.42 -6.73
CA SER A 12 13.86 -4.88 -6.66
C SER A 12 12.71 -5.56 -5.91
N ILE A 13 12.15 -4.93 -4.87
CA ILE A 13 10.98 -5.45 -4.16
C ILE A 13 9.70 -5.32 -5.00
N PHE A 14 9.59 -4.30 -5.84
CA PHE A 14 8.46 -4.19 -6.78
C PHE A 14 8.57 -5.17 -7.96
N LEU A 15 9.79 -5.50 -8.38
CA LEU A 15 10.05 -6.47 -9.46
C LEU A 15 10.14 -7.92 -8.95
N TYR A 16 9.86 -8.17 -7.67
CA TYR A 16 10.06 -9.47 -7.05
C TYR A 16 9.32 -10.62 -7.77
N PRO A 17 8.06 -10.51 -8.24
CA PRO A 17 7.37 -11.63 -8.89
C PRO A 17 8.04 -12.03 -10.21
N LEU A 18 8.60 -11.07 -10.95
CA LEU A 18 9.41 -11.35 -12.14
C LEU A 18 10.74 -11.99 -11.77
N LEU A 19 11.43 -11.49 -10.73
CA LEU A 19 12.67 -12.09 -10.24
C LEU A 19 12.48 -13.55 -9.81
N VAL A 20 11.35 -13.86 -9.16
CA VAL A 20 11.00 -15.22 -8.76
C VAL A 20 10.68 -16.09 -9.98
N TYR A 21 9.92 -15.57 -10.95
CA TYR A 21 9.60 -16.31 -12.17
C TYR A 21 10.84 -16.71 -12.96
N PHE A 22 11.66 -15.72 -13.34
CA PHE A 22 12.91 -15.98 -14.08
C PHE A 22 13.92 -16.75 -13.24
N GLY A 23 13.99 -16.45 -11.93
CA GLY A 23 14.86 -17.15 -11.00
C GLY A 23 14.55 -18.64 -10.93
N LEU A 24 13.29 -19.02 -10.76
CA LEU A 24 12.88 -20.42 -10.65
C LEU A 24 12.94 -21.18 -11.99
N GLN A 25 12.98 -20.48 -13.13
CA GLN A 25 13.18 -21.11 -14.45
C GLN A 25 14.64 -21.44 -14.75
N HIS A 26 15.58 -20.66 -14.23
CA HIS A 26 17.01 -20.78 -14.57
C HIS A 26 17.88 -21.30 -13.42
N PHE A 27 17.40 -21.23 -12.17
CA PHE A 27 18.16 -21.57 -10.98
C PHE A 27 17.34 -22.39 -10.00
N ASP A 28 18.04 -23.14 -9.16
CA ASP A 28 17.42 -23.85 -8.04
C ASP A 28 16.72 -22.88 -7.08
N VAL A 29 15.59 -23.33 -6.52
CA VAL A 29 14.79 -22.61 -5.51
C VAL A 29 15.66 -22.04 -4.39
N ARG A 30 16.71 -22.77 -3.98
CA ARG A 30 17.64 -22.33 -2.92
C ARG A 30 18.48 -21.12 -3.32
N VAL A 31 18.98 -21.09 -4.54
CA VAL A 31 19.80 -19.97 -5.04
C VAL A 31 18.93 -18.71 -5.10
N VAL A 32 17.71 -18.85 -5.62
CA VAL A 32 16.72 -17.77 -5.67
C VAL A 32 16.36 -17.30 -4.27
N ALA A 33 16.11 -18.22 -3.34
CA ALA A 33 15.80 -17.91 -1.95
C ALA A 33 16.94 -17.16 -1.24
N VAL A 34 18.20 -17.59 -1.41
CA VAL A 34 19.36 -16.89 -0.84
C VAL A 34 19.47 -15.48 -1.41
N PHE A 35 19.29 -15.31 -2.72
CA PHE A 35 19.35 -13.99 -3.36
C PHE A 35 18.28 -13.04 -2.80
N ILE A 36 17.03 -13.51 -2.68
CA ILE A 36 15.93 -12.74 -2.08
C ILE A 36 16.21 -12.44 -0.61
N LEU A 37 16.73 -13.41 0.15
CA LEU A 37 17.07 -13.24 1.56
C LEU A 37 18.11 -12.13 1.74
N VAL A 38 19.13 -12.08 0.88
CA VAL A 38 20.14 -11.01 0.89
C VAL A 38 19.50 -9.66 0.62
N ILE A 39 18.62 -9.54 -0.38
CA ILE A 39 17.90 -8.28 -0.68
C ILE A 39 17.07 -7.83 0.53
N LEU A 40 16.31 -8.74 1.15
CA LEU A 40 15.47 -8.43 2.32
C LEU A 40 16.32 -8.06 3.54
N ALA A 41 17.43 -8.76 3.80
CA ALA A 41 18.34 -8.46 4.89
C ALA A 41 19.02 -7.09 4.69
N LEU A 42 19.49 -6.79 3.49
CA LEU A 42 20.04 -5.48 3.15
C LEU A 42 18.99 -4.39 3.33
N ARG A 43 17.74 -4.63 2.93
CA ARG A 43 16.64 -3.68 3.15
C ARG A 43 16.36 -3.45 4.63
N TYR A 44 16.35 -4.51 5.43
CA TYR A 44 16.15 -4.43 6.88
C TYR A 44 17.25 -3.59 7.55
N VAL A 45 18.52 -3.87 7.23
CA VAL A 45 19.67 -3.13 7.77
C VAL A 45 19.67 -1.67 7.30
N ALA A 46 19.38 -1.41 6.02
CA ALA A 46 19.30 -0.06 5.48
C ALA A 46 18.17 0.77 6.13
N SER A 47 17.03 0.15 6.40
CA SER A 47 15.91 0.77 7.12
C SER A 47 16.29 1.12 8.57
N ASN A 48 17.00 0.21 9.26
CA ASN A 48 17.37 0.39 10.67
C ASN A 48 18.52 1.38 10.88
N ARG A 49 19.34 1.65 9.86
CA ARG A 49 20.47 2.60 9.91
C ARG A 49 20.10 4.04 9.57
N SER A 50 18.90 4.30 9.06
CA SER A 50 18.45 5.67 8.77
C SER A 50 17.97 6.32 10.07
N SER A 51 18.48 7.51 10.41
CA SER A 51 18.07 8.28 11.60
C SER A 51 16.57 8.66 11.63
N ASP A 52 15.86 8.46 10.51
CA ASP A 52 14.39 8.52 10.39
C ASP A 52 13.64 7.33 11.01
N ALA A 53 14.35 6.31 11.54
CA ALA A 53 13.75 5.12 12.15
C ALA A 53 12.76 5.44 13.28
N ARG A 54 12.86 6.63 13.90
CA ARG A 54 11.95 7.12 14.94
C ARG A 54 10.53 7.41 14.44
N HIS A 55 10.33 7.62 13.13
CA HIS A 55 9.01 7.82 12.51
C HIS A 55 8.52 6.62 11.67
N SER A 56 9.32 5.55 11.55
CA SER A 56 8.90 4.35 10.83
C SER A 56 7.88 3.54 11.64
N LEU A 57 6.73 3.23 11.04
CA LEU A 57 5.70 2.42 11.67
C LEU A 57 6.28 1.02 12.00
N PRO A 58 6.26 0.56 13.27
CA PRO A 58 6.85 -0.71 13.69
C PRO A 58 6.30 -1.90 12.90
N GLN A 59 5.07 -1.79 12.39
CA GLN A 59 4.41 -2.79 11.58
C GLN A 59 5.14 -3.10 10.26
N PHE A 60 5.78 -2.12 9.60
CA PHE A 60 6.56 -2.40 8.38
C PHE A 60 7.77 -3.30 8.67
N ARG A 61 8.37 -3.17 9.87
CA ARG A 61 9.46 -4.06 10.30
C ARG A 61 8.96 -5.49 10.49
N LEU A 62 7.76 -5.66 11.05
CA LEU A 62 7.15 -6.99 11.19
C LEU A 62 6.96 -7.66 9.84
N VAL A 63 6.46 -6.95 8.82
CA VAL A 63 6.30 -7.50 7.45
C VAL A 63 7.63 -7.98 6.89
N LEU A 64 8.70 -7.20 7.06
CA LEU A 64 10.04 -7.60 6.62
C LEU A 64 10.55 -8.84 7.36
N ILE A 65 10.34 -8.90 8.68
CA ILE A 65 10.73 -10.05 9.51
C ILE A 65 9.98 -11.32 9.07
N PHE A 66 8.65 -11.24 8.94
CA PHE A 66 7.86 -12.37 8.45
C PHE A 66 8.27 -12.78 7.03
N GLY A 67 8.61 -11.83 6.16
CA GLY A 67 9.11 -12.13 4.82
C GLY A 67 10.43 -12.90 4.85
N ILE A 68 11.36 -12.49 5.72
CA ILE A 68 12.61 -13.21 5.96
C ILE A 68 12.34 -14.62 6.47
N LEU A 69 11.42 -14.78 7.42
CA LEU A 69 11.06 -16.09 7.97
C LEU A 69 10.47 -17.03 6.92
N LEU A 70 9.62 -16.53 6.02
CA LEU A 70 9.09 -17.33 4.91
C LEU A 70 10.19 -17.80 3.96
N VAL A 71 11.15 -16.92 3.63
CA VAL A 71 12.27 -17.27 2.75
C VAL A 71 13.21 -18.29 3.42
N ILE A 72 13.48 -18.15 4.73
CA ILE A 72 14.21 -19.15 5.51
C ILE A 72 13.45 -20.49 5.52
N GLY A 73 12.12 -20.45 5.70
CA GLY A 73 11.28 -21.64 5.60
C GLY A 73 11.41 -22.35 4.26
N THR A 74 11.48 -21.60 3.15
CA THR A 74 11.78 -22.17 1.82
C THR A 74 13.14 -22.84 1.77
N LEU A 75 14.19 -22.26 2.37
CA LEU A 75 15.52 -22.87 2.39
C LEU A 75 15.54 -24.21 3.15
N VAL A 76 14.79 -24.30 4.25
CA VAL A 76 14.71 -25.52 5.08
C VAL A 76 13.86 -26.60 4.41
N THR A 77 12.72 -26.22 3.85
CA THR A 77 11.73 -27.15 3.26
C THR A 77 11.99 -27.47 1.80
N ASN A 78 12.88 -26.72 1.15
CA ASN A 78 13.10 -26.73 -0.30
C ASN A 78 11.83 -26.46 -1.13
N SER A 79 10.84 -25.78 -0.54
CA SER A 79 9.55 -25.53 -1.15
C SER A 79 9.42 -24.09 -1.65
N GLU A 80 8.96 -23.92 -2.90
CA GLU A 80 8.72 -22.61 -3.52
C GLU A 80 7.59 -21.80 -2.85
N TYR A 81 6.72 -22.44 -2.06
CA TYR A 81 5.56 -21.78 -1.46
C TYR A 81 5.93 -20.61 -0.55
N GLY A 82 7.02 -20.70 0.21
CA GLY A 82 7.44 -19.59 1.10
C GLY A 82 7.74 -18.30 0.32
N ILE A 83 8.35 -18.42 -0.86
CA ILE A 83 8.64 -17.28 -1.74
C ILE A 83 7.34 -16.78 -2.42
N LYS A 84 6.45 -17.69 -2.81
CA LYS A 84 5.17 -17.36 -3.47
C LYS A 84 4.13 -16.75 -2.51
N LEU A 85 4.24 -17.01 -1.21
CA LEU A 85 3.38 -16.43 -0.17
C LEU A 85 3.69 -14.97 0.18
N TYR A 86 4.85 -14.46 -0.26
CA TYR A 86 5.25 -13.09 0.05
C TYR A 86 4.23 -11.99 -0.35
N PRO A 87 3.52 -12.00 -1.51
CA PRO A 87 2.57 -10.94 -1.86
C PRO A 87 1.32 -10.97 -0.96
N ALA A 88 0.91 -12.17 -0.55
CA ALA A 88 -0.16 -12.35 0.43
C ALA A 88 0.26 -11.79 1.79
N LEU A 89 1.48 -12.10 2.24
CA LEU A 89 2.04 -11.55 3.48
C LEU A 89 2.11 -10.01 3.44
N VAL A 90 2.56 -9.43 2.32
CA VAL A 90 2.62 -7.97 2.16
C VAL A 90 1.22 -7.37 2.23
N SER A 91 0.23 -7.98 1.57
CA SER A 91 -1.17 -7.52 1.63
C SER A 91 -1.73 -7.60 3.05
N ALA A 92 -1.47 -8.70 3.78
CA ALA A 92 -1.87 -8.85 5.18
C ALA A 92 -1.17 -7.82 6.09
N GLY A 93 0.11 -7.58 5.88
CA GLY A 93 0.88 -6.57 6.59
C GLY A 93 0.32 -5.16 6.38
N MET A 94 0.02 -4.81 5.13
CA MET A 94 -0.60 -3.53 4.78
C MET A 94 -2.00 -3.41 5.36
N LEU A 95 -2.79 -4.49 5.37
CA LEU A 95 -4.08 -4.53 6.06
C LEU A 95 -3.93 -4.22 7.54
N VAL A 96 -3.01 -4.89 8.26
CA VAL A 96 -2.77 -4.62 9.69
C VAL A 96 -2.36 -3.17 9.91
N ILE A 97 -1.49 -2.63 9.05
CA ILE A 97 -1.05 -1.23 9.08
C ILE A 97 -2.24 -0.27 8.94
N PHE A 98 -3.09 -0.46 7.93
CA PHE A 98 -4.25 0.39 7.68
C PHE A 98 -5.33 0.23 8.75
N ALA A 99 -5.66 -1.01 9.13
CA ALA A 99 -6.66 -1.31 10.14
C ALA A 99 -6.24 -0.79 11.53
N SER A 100 -4.98 -0.98 11.92
CA SER A 100 -4.47 -0.43 13.19
C SER A 100 -4.55 1.10 13.21
N SER A 101 -4.31 1.78 12.09
CA SER A 101 -4.46 3.24 12.01
C SER A 101 -5.89 3.75 12.14
N LEU A 102 -6.90 2.90 11.89
CA LEU A 102 -8.31 3.22 12.13
C LEU A 102 -8.67 3.15 13.61
N TYR A 103 -7.98 2.28 14.37
CA TYR A 103 -8.19 2.10 15.80
C TYR A 103 -7.35 3.09 16.63
N TRP A 104 -6.11 3.33 16.21
CA TRP A 104 -5.20 4.33 16.77
C TRP A 104 -4.98 5.48 15.78
N PRO A 105 -5.88 6.48 15.76
CA PRO A 105 -5.79 7.61 14.84
C PRO A 105 -4.47 8.40 14.98
N PRO A 106 -4.06 9.16 13.95
CA PRO A 106 -4.80 9.41 12.70
C PRO A 106 -4.66 8.26 11.68
N PRO A 107 -5.71 8.01 10.85
CA PRO A 107 -5.65 7.07 9.74
C PRO A 107 -4.48 7.34 8.81
N ILE A 108 -3.94 6.29 8.18
CA ILE A 108 -2.75 6.42 7.32
C ILE A 108 -2.98 7.35 6.13
N ILE A 109 -4.17 7.35 5.55
CA ILE A 109 -4.50 8.28 4.46
C ILE A 109 -4.47 9.73 4.93
N GLU A 110 -4.89 10.01 6.17
CA GLU A 110 -4.75 11.35 6.75
C GLU A 110 -3.27 11.72 6.93
N ARG A 111 -2.45 10.81 7.46
CA ARG A 111 -1.00 11.03 7.60
C ARG A 111 -0.36 11.38 6.26
N PHE A 112 -0.67 10.62 5.21
CA PHE A 112 -0.19 10.93 3.86
C PHE A 112 -0.74 12.25 3.34
N ALA A 113 -2.01 12.57 3.59
CA ALA A 113 -2.59 13.84 3.18
C ALA A 113 -1.90 15.04 3.83
N ARG A 114 -1.67 15.00 5.15
CA ARG A 114 -0.97 16.07 5.88
C ARG A 114 0.51 16.20 5.50
N LEU A 115 1.14 15.11 5.06
CA LEU A 115 2.51 15.16 4.52
C LEU A 115 2.59 15.84 3.16
N MET A 116 1.59 15.64 2.30
CA MET A 116 1.53 16.28 0.98
C MET A 116 1.06 17.73 1.06
N ASP A 117 0.09 18.01 1.94
CA ASP A 117 -0.49 19.33 2.15
C ASP A 117 -0.57 19.63 3.64
N LYS A 118 0.29 20.54 4.12
CA LYS A 118 0.35 20.91 5.53
C LYS A 118 -0.94 21.55 6.04
N ASN A 119 -1.73 22.18 5.16
CA ASN A 119 -2.96 22.88 5.50
C ASN A 119 -4.21 22.02 5.22
N PHE A 120 -4.06 20.70 5.25
CA PHE A 120 -5.18 19.78 5.00
C PHE A 120 -6.35 20.06 5.97
N PRO A 121 -7.55 20.39 5.46
CA PRO A 121 -8.65 20.86 6.28
C PRO A 121 -9.24 19.74 7.13
N ASP A 122 -9.57 20.06 8.38
CA ASP A 122 -10.11 19.07 9.32
C ASP A 122 -11.48 18.51 8.88
N GLU A 123 -12.24 19.28 8.09
CA GLU A 123 -13.49 18.83 7.46
C GLU A 123 -13.30 17.60 6.53
N ALA A 124 -12.09 17.36 6.02
CA ALA A 124 -11.78 16.23 5.15
C ALA A 124 -11.30 14.98 5.92
N ILE A 125 -11.16 15.04 7.24
CA ILE A 125 -10.77 13.89 8.09
C ILE A 125 -11.79 12.73 8.02
N PRO A 126 -13.11 12.96 8.10
CA PRO A 126 -14.07 11.84 8.00
C PRO A 126 -13.97 11.08 6.66
N TYR A 127 -13.60 11.79 5.59
CA TYR A 127 -13.35 11.19 4.29
C TYR A 127 -12.09 10.30 4.29
N THR A 128 -10.97 10.73 4.89
CA THR A 128 -9.74 9.93 4.93
C THR A 128 -9.93 8.60 5.66
N ARG A 129 -10.83 8.57 6.67
CA ARG A 129 -11.24 7.33 7.34
C ARG A 129 -11.96 6.36 6.40
N LYS A 130 -12.92 6.85 5.60
CA LYS A 130 -13.64 6.04 4.59
C LYS A 130 -12.69 5.46 3.54
N VAL A 131 -11.76 6.27 3.06
CA VAL A 131 -10.72 5.81 2.12
C VAL A 131 -9.83 4.74 2.76
N THR A 132 -9.43 4.92 4.02
CA THR A 132 -8.62 3.94 4.74
C THR A 132 -9.37 2.59 4.87
N ILE A 133 -10.69 2.61 5.10
CA ILE A 133 -11.53 1.40 5.09
C ILE A 133 -11.57 0.75 3.70
N ALA A 134 -11.69 1.53 2.63
CA ALA A 134 -11.65 1.01 1.26
C ALA A 134 -10.31 0.32 0.96
N TRP A 135 -9.19 0.89 1.43
CA TRP A 135 -7.88 0.24 1.37
C TRP A 135 -7.82 -1.08 2.15
N CYS A 136 -8.42 -1.15 3.35
CA CYS A 136 -8.50 -2.40 4.09
C CYS A 136 -9.25 -3.48 3.28
N LEU A 137 -10.42 -3.14 2.72
CA LEU A 137 -11.19 -4.07 1.89
C LEU A 137 -10.39 -4.53 0.66
N PHE A 138 -9.69 -3.60 0.01
CA PHE A 138 -8.79 -3.91 -1.09
C PHE A 138 -7.69 -4.90 -0.68
N PHE A 139 -7.01 -4.67 0.44
CA PHE A 139 -5.94 -5.55 0.90
C PHE A 139 -6.44 -6.94 1.32
N ILE A 140 -7.67 -7.04 1.84
CA ILE A 140 -8.31 -8.34 2.11
C ILE A 140 -8.49 -9.10 0.80
N ILE A 141 -9.16 -8.49 -0.19
CA ILE A 141 -9.45 -9.14 -1.47
C ILE A 141 -8.14 -9.50 -2.20
N ASN A 142 -7.20 -8.56 -2.27
CA ASN A 142 -5.92 -8.77 -2.93
C ASN A 142 -5.10 -9.86 -2.25
N GLY A 143 -5.07 -9.86 -0.91
CA GLY A 143 -4.39 -10.89 -0.13
C GLY A 143 -4.99 -12.28 -0.33
N LEU A 144 -6.32 -12.39 -0.40
CA LEU A 144 -7.01 -13.64 -0.68
C LEU A 144 -6.72 -14.16 -2.09
N ILE A 145 -6.70 -13.29 -3.10
CA ILE A 145 -6.35 -13.70 -4.47
C ILE A 145 -4.86 -14.08 -4.56
N ALA A 146 -3.97 -13.37 -3.87
CA ALA A 146 -2.55 -13.72 -3.79
C ALA A 146 -2.33 -15.09 -3.11
N LEU A 147 -3.08 -15.39 -2.04
CA LEU A 147 -3.06 -16.71 -1.39
C LEU A 147 -3.60 -17.79 -2.34
N TRP A 148 -4.75 -17.54 -2.96
CA TRP A 148 -5.37 -18.49 -3.87
C TRP A 148 -4.46 -18.82 -5.06
N THR A 149 -3.87 -17.79 -5.69
CA THR A 149 -2.92 -17.97 -6.80
C THR A 149 -1.66 -18.72 -6.37
N THR A 150 -1.27 -18.68 -5.10
CA THR A 150 -0.10 -19.40 -4.59
C THR A 150 -0.32 -20.90 -4.49
N PHE A 151 -1.51 -21.33 -4.07
CA PHE A 151 -1.82 -22.74 -3.81
C PHE A 151 -2.56 -23.45 -4.94
N PHE A 152 -3.33 -22.72 -5.76
CA PHE A 152 -4.28 -23.32 -6.69
C PHE A 152 -4.07 -22.90 -8.15
N ALA A 153 -3.25 -21.90 -8.43
CA ALA A 153 -3.03 -21.41 -9.79
C ALA A 153 -1.67 -21.84 -10.37
N SER A 154 -1.56 -21.76 -11.70
CA SER A 154 -0.29 -21.96 -12.39
C SER A 154 0.70 -20.85 -12.04
N GLN A 155 2.00 -21.13 -12.25
CA GLN A 155 3.06 -20.15 -12.04
C GLN A 155 2.85 -18.88 -12.89
N GLU A 156 2.42 -19.03 -14.14
CA GLU A 156 2.14 -17.90 -15.04
C GLU A 156 1.01 -17.01 -14.52
N MET A 157 -0.07 -17.63 -14.02
CA MET A 157 -1.20 -16.88 -13.44
C MET A 157 -0.77 -16.16 -12.16
N TRP A 158 0.04 -16.81 -11.32
CA TRP A 158 0.60 -16.20 -10.12
C TRP A 158 1.45 -14.97 -10.45
N VAL A 159 2.33 -15.05 -11.45
CA VAL A 159 3.17 -13.92 -11.88
C VAL A 159 2.33 -12.82 -12.52
N THR A 160 1.37 -13.18 -13.37
CA THR A 160 0.51 -12.19 -14.03
C THR A 160 -0.29 -11.41 -13.00
N TYR A 161 -0.88 -12.10 -12.02
CA TYR A 161 -1.64 -11.43 -10.97
C TYR A 161 -0.75 -10.61 -10.04
N ASN A 162 0.24 -11.25 -9.40
CA ASN A 162 1.04 -10.60 -8.35
C ASN A 162 2.11 -9.65 -8.92
N GLY A 163 2.53 -9.87 -10.17
CA GLY A 163 3.55 -9.10 -10.88
C GLY A 163 3.03 -8.00 -11.79
N LEU A 164 1.74 -7.97 -12.12
CA LEU A 164 1.15 -6.94 -12.98
C LEU A 164 -0.20 -6.44 -12.46
N ILE A 165 -1.21 -7.32 -12.37
CA ILE A 165 -2.60 -6.92 -12.06
C ILE A 165 -2.70 -6.24 -10.70
N SER A 166 -2.09 -6.82 -9.66
CA SER A 166 -2.06 -6.25 -8.31
C SER A 166 -1.51 -4.82 -8.30
N TYR A 167 -0.43 -4.55 -9.06
CA TYR A 167 0.14 -3.22 -9.15
C TYR A 167 -0.75 -2.23 -9.90
N ILE A 168 -1.41 -2.66 -10.98
CA ILE A 168 -2.41 -1.84 -11.68
C ILE A 168 -3.54 -1.48 -10.73
N LEU A 169 -4.07 -2.44 -9.97
CA LEU A 169 -5.15 -2.20 -9.02
C LEU A 169 -4.74 -1.25 -7.88
N ILE A 170 -3.51 -1.42 -7.35
CA ILE A 170 -2.95 -0.48 -6.36
C ILE A 170 -2.86 0.93 -6.95
N GLY A 171 -2.36 1.05 -8.20
CA GLY A 171 -2.28 2.34 -8.90
C GLY A 171 -3.64 2.99 -9.11
N LEU A 172 -4.64 2.20 -9.51
CA LEU A 172 -6.03 2.66 -9.65
C LEU A 172 -6.62 3.10 -8.32
N MET A 173 -6.37 2.37 -7.23
CA MET A 173 -6.80 2.76 -5.89
C MET A 173 -6.24 4.14 -5.50
N PHE A 174 -4.95 4.39 -5.75
CA PHE A 174 -4.35 5.71 -5.52
C PHE A 174 -4.94 6.79 -6.45
N ALA A 175 -5.15 6.48 -7.73
CA ALA A 175 -5.71 7.44 -8.68
C ALA A 175 -7.14 7.86 -8.30
N VAL A 176 -8.00 6.89 -7.97
CA VAL A 176 -9.38 7.13 -7.52
C VAL A 176 -9.39 7.94 -6.23
N GLU A 177 -8.54 7.58 -5.27
CA GLU A 177 -8.38 8.33 -4.02
C GLU A 177 -8.00 9.78 -4.29
N PHE A 178 -6.99 10.01 -5.13
CA PHE A 178 -6.51 11.35 -5.47
C PHE A 178 -7.59 12.20 -6.15
N VAL A 179 -8.33 11.61 -7.11
CA VAL A 179 -9.44 12.30 -7.80
C VAL A 179 -10.54 12.67 -6.82
N ILE A 180 -10.97 11.74 -5.97
CA ILE A 180 -12.02 12.03 -4.98
C ILE A 180 -11.55 13.09 -3.98
N ARG A 181 -10.29 13.04 -3.54
CA ARG A 181 -9.70 14.06 -2.66
C ARG A 181 -9.79 15.46 -3.30
N LYS A 182 -9.43 15.59 -4.58
CA LYS A 182 -9.54 16.86 -5.31
C LYS A 182 -10.98 17.37 -5.39
N ILE A 183 -11.95 16.49 -5.63
CA ILE A 183 -13.38 16.86 -5.68
C ILE A 183 -13.87 17.34 -4.31
N VAL A 184 -13.54 16.63 -3.23
CA VAL A 184 -13.94 16.98 -1.86
C VAL A 184 -13.32 18.31 -1.43
N MET A 185 -12.03 18.51 -1.71
CA MET A 185 -11.34 19.77 -1.38
C MET A 185 -11.92 20.97 -2.16
N ARG A 186 -12.31 20.79 -3.42
CA ARG A 186 -12.98 21.84 -4.21
C ARG A 186 -14.34 22.19 -3.59
N LYS A 187 -15.16 21.22 -3.23
CA LYS A 187 -16.48 21.47 -2.63
C LYS A 187 -16.40 22.23 -1.30
N ASN A 188 -15.36 21.98 -0.51
CA ASN A 188 -15.16 22.64 0.78
C ASN A 188 -14.40 23.97 0.69
N SER A 189 -14.13 24.49 -0.52
CA SER A 189 -13.51 25.80 -0.69
C SER A 189 -14.46 26.92 -0.22
N PRO A 190 -14.00 27.87 0.62
CA PRO A 190 -14.86 28.91 1.21
C PRO A 190 -15.65 29.72 0.17
N GLU A 191 -15.05 29.98 -0.99
CA GLU A 191 -15.67 30.71 -2.11
C GLU A 191 -16.93 30.02 -2.65
N LEU A 192 -16.93 28.69 -2.74
CA LEU A 192 -18.06 27.93 -3.27
C LEU A 192 -19.18 27.74 -2.24
N LYS A 193 -18.84 27.61 -0.95
CA LYS A 193 -19.84 27.61 0.13
C LYS A 193 -20.57 28.95 0.18
N ASN A 194 -19.82 30.06 0.18
CA ASN A 194 -20.37 31.41 0.26
C ASN A 194 -21.29 31.72 -0.94
N ASN A 195 -20.88 31.37 -2.17
CA ASN A 195 -21.73 31.55 -3.35
C ASN A 195 -23.03 30.72 -3.29
N SER A 196 -22.97 29.47 -2.79
CA SER A 196 -24.19 28.65 -2.67
C SER A 196 -25.16 29.16 -1.59
N GLU A 197 -24.63 29.71 -0.49
CA GLU A 197 -25.43 30.30 0.58
C GLU A 197 -26.09 31.60 0.10
N LEU A 198 -25.35 32.45 -0.62
CA LEU A 198 -25.87 33.66 -1.27
C LEU A 198 -26.98 33.34 -2.28
N ASP A 199 -26.79 32.34 -3.14
CA ASP A 199 -27.81 31.91 -4.12
C ASP A 199 -29.07 31.37 -3.43
N THR A 200 -28.92 30.65 -2.32
CA THR A 200 -30.03 30.12 -1.53
C THR A 200 -30.79 31.24 -0.83
N ALA A 201 -30.08 32.20 -0.24
CA ALA A 201 -30.68 33.38 0.39
C ALA A 201 -31.45 34.23 -0.63
N MET A 202 -30.87 34.50 -1.81
CA MET A 202 -31.54 35.25 -2.88
C MET A 202 -32.82 34.57 -3.39
N LYS A 203 -32.87 33.23 -3.45
CA LYS A 203 -34.08 32.48 -3.80
C LYS A 203 -35.15 32.57 -2.71
N ALA A 204 -34.76 32.46 -1.44
CA ALA A 204 -35.68 32.60 -0.32
C ALA A 204 -36.35 33.98 -0.30
N THR A 205 -35.58 35.05 -0.46
CA THR A 205 -36.12 36.42 -0.50
C THR A 205 -37.07 36.66 -1.67
N LYS A 206 -36.81 36.09 -2.86
CA LYS A 206 -37.73 36.21 -4.00
C LYS A 206 -39.07 35.53 -3.76
N THR A 207 -39.07 34.39 -3.08
CA THR A 207 -40.28 33.62 -2.78
C THR A 207 -41.16 34.29 -1.72
N GLU A 208 -40.60 35.12 -0.85
CA GLU A 208 -41.35 35.90 0.15
C GLU A 208 -41.96 37.19 -0.41
N THR A 209 -41.50 37.65 -1.58
CA THR A 209 -41.98 38.87 -2.25
C THR A 209 -43.02 38.62 -3.35
N GLU A 210 -43.31 37.37 -3.68
CA GLU A 210 -44.39 36.93 -4.60
C GLU A 210 -45.63 36.48 -3.80
#